data_AF-A0A3M5W2M2-F1
#
_entry.id   AF-A0A3M5W2M2-F1
#
_cell.length_a   1.000
_cell.length_b   1.000
_cell.length_c   1.000
_cell.angle_alpha   90.00
_cell.angle_beta   90.00
_cell.angle_gamma   90.00
#
_symmetry.space_group_name_H-M   'P 1'
#
loop_
_entity.id
_entity.type
_entity.pdbx_description
1 polymer ?
#
loop_
_entity_poly.entity_id
_entity_poly.type
_entity_poly.pdbx_seq_one_letter_code
_entity_poly.pdbx_strand_id
1 'polypeptide(L)' 'MASICPGTSHQIVLDLDEAAPAHFNLEPAGYVLHRWDPEQGLVSHNAVFGDYEGPYPFYDEGGLID' A
#
# COMPACT_ATOMS: atom_id res chain seq x y z
N MET A 1 -5.42 -6.96 18.66
CA MET A 1 -5.42 -6.52 17.24
C MET A 1 -3.97 -6.41 16.81
N ALA A 2 -3.60 -6.95 15.66
CA ALA A 2 -2.26 -6.88 15.11
C ALA A 2 -2.36 -6.40 13.66
N SER A 3 -1.37 -5.62 13.23
CA SER A 3 -1.20 -5.18 11.85
C SER A 3 0.22 -5.50 11.42
N ILE A 4 0.40 -5.78 10.13
CA ILE A 4 1.70 -5.91 9.49
C ILE A 4 1.88 -4.76 8.47
N CYS A 5 3.11 -4.49 8.09
CA CYS A 5 3.48 -3.46 7.11
C CYS A 5 4.28 -4.13 5.98
N PRO A 6 4.16 -3.66 4.73
CA PRO A 6 5.06 -4.08 3.66
C PRO A 6 6.53 -3.89 4.06
N GLY A 7 7.39 -4.79 3.58
CA GLY A 7 8.83 -4.66 3.72
C GLY A 7 9.38 -3.52 2.86
N THR A 8 10.51 -2.95 3.26
CA THR A 8 11.18 -1.86 2.52
C THR A 8 12.04 -2.35 1.36
N SER A 9 12.20 -3.67 1.17
CA SER A 9 13.09 -4.26 0.15
C SER A 9 12.42 -5.34 -0.68
N HIS A 10 11.97 -6.42 -0.04
CA HIS A 10 11.30 -7.54 -0.68
C HIS A 10 10.06 -7.92 0.14
N GLN A 11 9.08 -8.50 -0.52
CA GLN A 11 7.85 -8.98 0.11
C GLN A 11 7.90 -10.49 0.20
N ILE A 12 7.51 -11.04 1.36
CA ILE A 12 7.30 -12.48 1.49
C ILE A 12 5.99 -12.83 0.81
N VAL A 13 6.02 -13.85 -0.04
CA VAL A 13 4.82 -14.30 -0.75
C VAL A 13 3.82 -14.85 0.26
N LEU A 14 2.60 -14.33 0.22
CA LEU A 14 1.48 -14.91 0.97
C LEU A 14 0.98 -16.13 0.23
N ASP A 15 1.63 -17.27 0.47
CA ASP A 15 1.13 -18.58 0.07
C ASP A 15 0.49 -19.25 1.29
N LEU A 16 -0.76 -19.72 1.12
CA LEU A 16 -1.54 -20.34 2.20
C LEU A 16 -1.51 -21.88 2.15
N ASP A 17 -0.83 -22.47 1.17
CA ASP A 17 -0.56 -23.91 1.17
C ASP A 17 0.49 -24.25 2.24
N GLU A 18 0.19 -25.22 3.10
CA GLU A 18 1.07 -25.67 4.19
C GLU A 18 2.39 -26.26 3.65
N ALA A 19 2.38 -26.79 2.44
CA ALA A 19 3.55 -27.33 1.76
C ALA A 19 4.28 -26.29 0.88
N ALA A 20 3.83 -25.03 0.86
CA ALA A 20 4.46 -24.00 0.05
C ALA A 20 5.92 -23.74 0.49
N PRO A 21 6.87 -23.65 -0.46
CA PRO A 21 8.22 -23.21 -0.16
C PRO A 21 8.26 -21.72 0.20
N ALA A 22 9.28 -21.30 0.95
CA ALA A 22 9.50 -19.90 1.27
C ALA A 22 9.92 -19.12 0.01
N HIS A 23 9.10 -18.14 -0.39
CA HIS A 23 9.33 -17.29 -1.55
C HIS A 23 9.27 -15.80 -1.22
N PHE A 24 9.93 -15.00 -2.05
CA PHE A 24 9.86 -13.54 -2.00
C PHE A 24 9.69 -12.95 -3.39
N ASN A 25 9.03 -11.80 -3.45
CA ASN A 25 8.89 -10.96 -4.65
C ASN A 25 9.59 -9.62 -4.46
N LEU A 26 10.02 -9.01 -5.57
CA LEU A 26 10.47 -7.63 -5.65
C LEU A 26 9.33 -6.70 -6.08
N GLU A 27 8.16 -6.89 -5.47
CA GLU A 27 7.06 -5.94 -5.58
C GLU A 27 7.47 -4.58 -4.99
N PRO A 28 6.85 -3.47 -5.43
CA PRO A 28 7.16 -2.16 -4.87
C PRO A 28 7.11 -2.19 -3.35
N ALA A 29 8.16 -1.67 -2.73
CA ALA A 29 8.16 -1.45 -1.29
C ALA A 29 7.01 -0.51 -0.91
N GLY A 30 6.52 -0.58 0.33
CA GLY A 30 5.46 0.30 0.81
C GLY A 30 5.60 0.65 2.28
N TYR A 31 4.68 1.47 2.77
CA TYR A 31 4.62 1.90 4.15
C TYR A 31 3.18 2.06 4.64
N VAL A 32 3.01 1.99 5.95
CA VAL A 32 1.77 2.34 6.64
C VAL A 32 2.01 3.59 7.48
N LEU A 33 1.26 4.65 7.20
CA LEU A 33 1.24 5.88 8.00
C LEU A 33 0.07 5.83 8.98
N HIS A 34 0.38 5.79 10.27
CA HIS A 34 -0.61 5.84 11.34
C HIS A 34 -0.79 7.28 11.82
N ARG A 35 -2.02 7.80 11.71
CA ARG A 35 -2.43 9.10 12.24
C ARG A 35 -3.47 8.90 13.33
N TRP A 36 -3.22 9.47 14.50
CA TRP A 36 -4.22 9.56 15.57
C TRP A 36 -4.97 10.89 15.48
N ASP A 37 -6.29 10.83 15.64
CA ASP A 37 -7.17 11.96 15.80
C ASP A 37 -8.11 11.72 17.00
N PRO A 38 -8.32 12.69 17.92
CA PRO A 38 -9.17 12.48 19.08
C PRO A 38 -10.64 12.18 18.78
N GLU A 39 -11.18 12.70 17.68
CA GLU A 39 -12.60 12.50 17.29
C GLU A 39 -12.77 11.27 16.39
N GLN A 40 -11.79 11.03 15.51
CA GLN A 40 -11.85 9.96 14.50
C GLN A 40 -11.10 8.68 14.88
N GLY A 41 -10.27 8.73 15.92
CA GLY A 41 -9.43 7.63 16.38
C GLY A 41 -8.19 7.40 15.52
N LEU A 42 -7.73 6.15 15.45
CA LEU A 42 -6.54 5.76 14.69
C LEU A 42 -6.90 5.50 13.22
N VAL A 43 -6.36 6.32 12.33
CA VAL A 43 -6.43 6.12 10.87
C VAL A 43 -5.09 5.60 10.38
N SER A 44 -5.11 4.53 9.57
CA SER A 44 -3.91 3.95 8.97
C SER A 44 -4.00 4.08 7.45
N HIS A 45 -3.04 4.75 6.85
CA HIS A 45 -2.94 4.93 5.40
C HIS A 45 -1.83 4.06 4.82
N ASN A 46 -2.15 3.22 3.84
CA ASN A 46 -1.19 2.38 3.15
C ASN A 46 -0.79 3.03 1.82
N ALA A 47 0.51 3.07 1.52
CA ALA A 47 1.03 3.60 0.27
C ALA A 47 2.27 2.82 -0.19
N VAL A 48 2.57 2.90 -1.48
CA VAL A 48 3.77 2.31 -2.10
C VAL A 48 4.86 3.37 -2.29
N PHE A 49 6.12 2.97 -2.19
CA PHE A 49 7.27 3.78 -2.56
C PHE A 49 7.46 3.77 -4.08
N GLY A 50 7.96 4.87 -4.61
CA GLY A 50 8.34 5.00 -6.02
C GLY A 50 7.89 6.34 -6.61
N ASP A 51 8.49 6.66 -7.75
CA ASP A 51 8.04 7.76 -8.60
C ASP A 51 7.04 7.19 -9.62
N TYR A 52 5.81 7.65 -9.55
CA TYR A 52 4.71 7.25 -10.44
C TYR A 52 4.20 8.49 -11.19
N GLU A 53 3.75 8.31 -12.42
CA GLU A 53 3.25 9.43 -13.23
C GLU A 53 1.96 10.01 -12.62
N GLY A 54 1.82 11.34 -12.66
CA GLY A 54 0.71 12.08 -12.05
C GLY A 54 1.15 13.15 -11.04
N PRO A 55 0.23 13.66 -10.19
CA PRO A 55 -1.18 13.29 -10.13
C PRO A 55 -1.94 13.82 -11.35
N TYR A 56 -2.73 12.94 -11.98
CA TYR A 56 -3.68 13.38 -13.01
C TYR A 56 -4.96 13.86 -12.34
N PRO A 57 -5.62 14.89 -12.88
CA PRO A 57 -6.94 15.24 -12.42
C PRO A 57 -7.94 14.15 -12.83
N PHE A 58 -9.00 13.95 -12.03
CA PHE A 58 -10.14 13.13 -12.47
C PHE A 58 -11.02 13.89 -13.48
N TYR A 59 -10.94 15.22 -13.52
CA TYR A 59 -11.84 16.06 -14.31
C TYR A 59 -11.11 17.18 -15.05
N ASP A 60 -11.62 17.52 -16.23
CA ASP A 60 -11.26 18.73 -16.98
C ASP A 60 -12.52 19.50 -17.42
N GLU A 61 -12.36 20.47 -18.33
CA GLU A 61 -13.47 21.28 -18.88
C GLU A 61 -14.52 20.43 -19.63
N GLY A 62 -14.15 19.24 -20.10
CA GLY A 62 -15.01 18.28 -20.81
C GLY A 62 -15.68 17.25 -19.89
N GLY A 63 -15.32 17.19 -18.61
CA GLY A 63 -15.89 16.26 -17.64
C GLY A 63 -14.88 15.26 -17.09
N LEU A 64 -15.33 14.04 -16.79
CA LEU A 64 -14.50 12.95 -16.25
C LEU A 64 -13.50 12.48 -17.32
N ILE A 65 -12.22 12.39 -16.98
CA ILE A 65 -11.14 12.01 -17.91
C ILE A 65 -10.53 10.62 -17.65
N ASP A 66 -11.02 9.90 -16.65
CA ASP A 66 -10.66 8.52 -16.29
C ASP A 66 -11.93 7.65 -16.18
#